data_AF-A0A9E5R9C9-F1
#
_entry.id   AF-A0A9E5R9C9-F1
#
_cell.length_a   1.000
_cell.length_b   1.000
_cell.length_c   1.000
_cell.angle_alpha   90.00
_cell.angle_beta   90.00
_cell.angle_gamma   90.00
#
_symmetry.space_group_name_H-M   'P 1'
#
loop_
_entity.id
_entity.type
_entity.pdbx_description
1 polymer ?
#
loop_
_entity_poly.entity_id
_entity_poly.type
_entity_poly.pdbx_seq_one_letter_code
_entity_poly.pdbx_strand_id
1 'polypeptide(L)'
;MASKQPAHPPLEDQELFIAAIGGVGLALIIGAAVFSGFGTVEDTSTLTVAAIVGFGALVLAAVLWWGAMRPWESFDDLKTPYYTGHDHHHEHPQLHVEDHAPCPRPRPAR
;
A
#
# COMPACT_ATOMS: atom_id res chain seq x y z
N MET A 1 -20.26 15.95 8.02
CA MET A 1 -20.68 14.94 7.04
C MET A 1 -19.46 14.09 6.73
N ALA A 2 -19.41 12.84 7.21
CA ALA A 2 -18.27 11.97 6.98
C ALA A 2 -18.29 11.51 5.51
N SER A 3 -17.26 11.85 4.74
CA SER A 3 -17.04 11.30 3.40
C SER A 3 -16.86 9.79 3.56
N LYS A 4 -17.83 9.01 3.06
CA LYS A 4 -17.66 7.57 2.89
C LYS A 4 -16.49 7.39 1.93
N GLN A 5 -15.38 6.87 2.43
CA GLN A 5 -14.28 6.38 1.60
C GLN A 5 -14.88 5.43 0.56
N PRO A 6 -14.60 5.61 -0.75
CA PRO A 6 -15.13 4.72 -1.77
C PRO A 6 -14.66 3.30 -1.45
N ALA A 7 -15.60 2.35 -1.44
CA ALA A 7 -15.28 0.94 -1.22
C ALA A 7 -14.25 0.50 -2.27
N HIS A 8 -13.21 -0.22 -1.83
CA HIS A 8 -12.23 -0.78 -2.77
C HIS A 8 -12.96 -1.65 -3.80
N PRO A 9 -12.60 -1.55 -5.09
CA PRO A 9 -13.17 -2.41 -6.11
C PRO A 9 -12.93 -3.89 -5.73
N PRO A 10 -13.86 -4.79 -6.11
CA PRO A 10 -13.66 -6.22 -5.89
C PRO A 10 -12.36 -6.68 -6.55
N LEU A 11 -11.65 -7.61 -5.91
CA LEU A 11 -10.42 -8.20 -6.43
C LEU A 11 -10.67 -8.79 -7.82
N GLU A 12 -9.71 -8.61 -8.72
CA GLU A 12 -9.73 -9.28 -10.00
C GLU A 12 -9.62 -10.81 -9.77
N ASP A 13 -10.26 -11.62 -10.63
CA ASP A 13 -10.28 -13.10 -10.47
C ASP A 13 -8.88 -13.70 -10.29
N GLN A 14 -7.89 -13.10 -10.94
CA GLN A 14 -6.48 -13.48 -10.81
C GLN A 14 -5.90 -13.16 -9.42
N GLU A 15 -6.20 -12.00 -8.86
CA GLU A 15 -5.75 -11.62 -7.50
C GLU A 15 -6.37 -12.54 -6.45
N LEU A 16 -7.66 -12.84 -6.61
CA LEU A 16 -8.36 -13.77 -5.71
C LEU A 16 -7.75 -15.17 -5.77
N PHE A 17 -7.41 -15.66 -6.97
CA PHE A 17 -6.77 -16.96 -7.14
C PHE A 17 -5.38 -17.02 -6.47
N ILE A 18 -4.55 -16.00 -6.69
CA ILE A 18 -3.20 -15.92 -6.07
C ILE A 18 -3.33 -15.82 -4.55
N ALA A 19 -4.28 -15.01 -4.05
CA ALA A 19 -4.56 -14.88 -2.63
C ALA A 19 -5.06 -16.19 -2.01
N ALA A 20 -5.89 -16.96 -2.72
CA ALA A 20 -6.38 -18.25 -2.26
C ALA A 20 -5.23 -19.27 -2.11
N ILE A 21 -4.33 -19.35 -3.09
CA ILE A 21 -3.15 -20.24 -3.00
C ILE A 21 -2.26 -19.84 -1.82
N GLY A 22 -1.95 -18.54 -1.70
CA GLY A 22 -1.13 -18.03 -0.60
C GLY A 22 -1.77 -18.27 0.77
N GLY A 23 -3.09 -18.03 0.87
CA GLY A 23 -3.88 -18.24 2.08
C GLY A 23 -3.93 -19.72 2.50
N VAL A 24 -4.15 -20.63 1.57
CA VAL A 24 -4.10 -22.09 1.84
C VAL A 24 -2.70 -22.51 2.28
N GLY A 25 -1.65 -22.03 1.60
CA GLY A 25 -0.27 -22.32 1.97
C GLY A 25 0.05 -21.87 3.40
N LEU A 26 -0.34 -20.65 3.75
CA LEU A 26 -0.16 -20.11 5.10
C LEU A 26 -0.99 -20.88 6.15
N ALA A 27 -2.24 -21.23 5.84
CA ALA A 27 -3.08 -22.01 6.73
C ALA A 27 -2.49 -23.39 7.05
N LEU A 28 -1.88 -24.06 6.06
CA LEU A 28 -1.19 -25.34 6.26
C LEU A 28 0.03 -25.20 7.17
N ILE A 29 0.84 -24.15 7.01
CA ILE A 29 2.01 -23.89 7.86
C ILE A 29 1.58 -23.61 9.30
N ILE A 30 0.61 -22.71 9.48
CA ILE A 30 0.09 -22.36 10.81
C ILE A 30 -0.54 -23.59 11.47
N GLY A 31 -1.36 -24.34 10.74
CA GLY A 31 -1.95 -25.59 11.22
C GLY A 31 -0.88 -26.57 11.67
N ALA A 32 0.10 -26.86 10.82
CA ALA A 32 1.20 -27.77 11.14
C ALA A 32 1.96 -27.34 12.40
N ALA A 33 2.29 -26.04 12.53
CA ALA A 33 2.98 -25.51 13.70
C ALA A 33 2.12 -25.62 14.99
N VAL A 34 0.83 -25.32 14.90
CA VAL A 34 -0.11 -25.41 16.02
C VAL A 34 -0.28 -26.86 16.48
N PHE A 35 -0.57 -27.79 15.56
CA PHE A 35 -0.74 -29.20 15.90
C PHE A 35 0.56 -29.83 16.42
N SER A 36 1.71 -29.46 15.84
CA SER A 36 3.01 -29.90 16.35
C SER A 36 3.29 -29.35 17.75
N GLY A 37 2.96 -28.08 18.03
CA GLY A 37 3.23 -27.43 19.31
C GLY A 37 2.37 -27.97 20.45
N PHE A 38 1.13 -28.38 20.17
CA PHE A 38 0.24 -28.99 21.17
C PHE A 38 0.48 -30.50 21.36
N GLY A 39 1.25 -31.15 20.49
CA GLY A 39 1.49 -32.60 20.56
C GLY A 39 0.22 -33.43 20.39
N THR A 40 -0.80 -32.90 19.74
CA THR A 40 -2.11 -33.56 19.53
C THR A 40 -2.09 -34.56 18.38
N VAL A 41 -1.03 -34.57 17.58
CA VAL A 41 -0.82 -35.46 16.44
C VAL A 41 0.50 -36.20 16.65
N GLU A 42 0.43 -37.54 16.68
CA GLU A 42 1.61 -38.40 16.85
C GLU A 42 2.42 -38.54 15.56
N ASP A 43 1.78 -38.41 14.40
CA ASP A 43 2.44 -38.50 13.10
C ASP A 43 3.07 -37.16 12.68
N THR A 44 4.31 -36.98 13.11
CA THR A 44 5.16 -35.84 12.73
C THR A 44 5.45 -35.79 11.23
N SER A 45 5.40 -36.92 10.52
CA SER A 45 5.67 -36.96 9.08
C SER A 45 4.59 -36.23 8.31
N THR A 46 3.32 -36.47 8.67
CA THR A 46 2.18 -35.78 8.06
C THR A 46 2.23 -34.28 8.31
N LEU A 47 2.55 -33.83 9.52
CA LEU A 47 2.70 -32.41 9.84
C LEU A 47 3.87 -31.77 9.06
N THR A 48 4.98 -32.49 8.93
CA THR A 48 6.15 -32.02 8.18
C THR A 48 5.82 -31.87 6.69
N VAL A 49 5.13 -32.84 6.09
CA VAL A 49 4.68 -32.78 4.69
C VAL A 49 3.70 -31.61 4.50
N ALA A 50 2.75 -31.42 5.41
CA ALA A 50 1.82 -30.30 5.36
C ALA A 50 2.55 -28.94 5.39
N ALA A 51 3.57 -28.79 6.25
CA ALA A 51 4.39 -27.59 6.31
C ALA A 51 5.19 -27.35 5.02
N ILE A 52 5.79 -28.40 4.43
CA ILE A 52 6.54 -28.32 3.17
C ILE A 52 5.61 -27.93 2.01
N VAL A 53 4.45 -28.57 1.89
CA VAL A 53 3.46 -28.24 0.86
C VAL A 53 2.94 -26.82 1.05
N GLY A 54 2.66 -26.42 2.29
CA GLY A 54 2.23 -25.07 2.63
C GLY A 54 3.27 -24.02 2.25
N PHE A 55 4.54 -24.27 2.55
CA PHE A 55 5.66 -23.41 2.16
C PHE A 55 5.81 -23.33 0.64
N GLY A 56 5.74 -24.46 -0.06
CA GLY A 56 5.77 -24.49 -1.52
C GLY A 56 4.64 -23.66 -2.16
N ALA A 57 3.42 -23.78 -1.64
CA ALA A 57 2.28 -22.97 -2.10
C ALA A 57 2.49 -21.47 -1.84
N LEU A 58 3.07 -21.10 -0.69
CA LEU A 58 3.35 -19.71 -0.34
C LEU A 58 4.42 -19.10 -1.26
N VAL A 59 5.49 -19.85 -1.54
CA VAL A 59 6.52 -19.44 -2.52
C VAL A 59 5.92 -19.30 -3.92
N LEU A 60 5.07 -20.24 -4.34
CA LEU A 60 4.40 -20.17 -5.65
C LEU A 60 3.49 -18.94 -5.75
N ALA A 61 2.67 -18.67 -4.71
CA ALA A 61 1.83 -17.48 -4.65
C ALA A 61 2.68 -16.19 -4.72
N ALA A 62 3.81 -16.15 -4.01
CA ALA A 62 4.73 -15.00 -4.05
C ALA A 62 5.31 -14.78 -5.45
N VAL A 63 5.74 -15.85 -6.14
CA VAL A 63 6.25 -15.75 -7.52
C VAL A 63 5.17 -15.32 -8.51
N LEU A 64 3.95 -15.88 -8.40
CA LEU A 64 2.82 -15.48 -9.24
C LEU A 64 2.44 -14.02 -9.00
N TRP A 65 2.40 -13.59 -7.73
CA TRP A 65 2.15 -12.20 -7.37
C TRP A 65 3.22 -11.26 -7.92
N TRP A 66 4.49 -11.63 -7.74
CA TRP A 66 5.64 -10.88 -8.24
C TRP A 66 5.53 -10.70 -9.77
N GLY A 67 5.27 -11.78 -10.50
CA GLY A 67 5.07 -11.77 -11.95
C GLY A 67 3.85 -10.97 -12.42
N ALA A 68 2.74 -11.02 -11.69
CA ALA A 68 1.50 -10.34 -12.04
C ALA A 68 1.57 -8.83 -11.77
N MET A 69 2.05 -8.45 -10.59
CA MET A 69 2.09 -7.03 -10.17
C MET A 69 3.32 -6.29 -10.68
N ARG A 70 4.36 -7.02 -11.09
CA ARG A 70 5.63 -6.48 -11.60
C ARG A 70 6.11 -5.26 -10.80
N PRO A 71 6.25 -5.35 -9.47
CA PRO A 71 6.57 -4.20 -8.61
C PRO A 71 7.83 -3.45 -9.05
N TRP A 72 8.79 -4.12 -9.69
CA TRP A 72 10.00 -3.48 -10.20
C TRP A 72 9.77 -2.46 -11.32
N GLU A 73 8.60 -2.39 -11.95
CA GLU A 73 8.29 -1.31 -12.90
C GLU A 73 7.77 -0.03 -12.25
N SER A 74 7.17 -0.12 -11.06
CA SER A 74 6.58 1.02 -10.36
C SER A 74 7.46 1.58 -9.24
N PHE A 75 8.36 0.76 -8.68
CA PHE A 75 9.27 1.16 -7.61
C PHE A 75 10.68 1.54 -8.10
N ASP A 76 10.94 1.56 -9.41
CA ASP A 76 12.27 1.85 -9.99
C ASP A 76 12.45 3.32 -10.38
N ASP A 77 12.24 4.21 -9.41
CA ASP A 77 12.87 5.52 -9.49
C ASP A 77 13.41 5.95 -8.11
N LEU A 78 14.60 5.45 -7.77
CA LEU A 78 15.37 5.94 -6.62
C LEU A 78 15.96 7.34 -6.88
N LYS A 79 15.94 7.83 -8.12
CA LYS A 79 16.46 9.14 -8.51
C LYS A 79 15.40 10.22 -8.43
N THR A 80 14.15 9.86 -8.67
CA THR A 80 13.00 10.75 -8.55
C THR A 80 12.27 10.41 -7.26
N PRO A 81 12.39 11.22 -6.20
CA PRO A 81 11.59 10.99 -5.00
C PRO A 81 10.12 11.01 -5.40
N TYR A 82 9.40 9.91 -5.17
CA TYR A 82 7.94 9.87 -5.15
C TYR A 82 7.45 10.69 -3.94
N TYR A 83 7.69 12.00 -3.96
CA TYR A 83 7.15 12.94 -3.00
C TYR A 83 5.70 13.23 -3.39
N THR A 84 4.76 12.57 -2.73
CA THR A 84 3.31 12.78 -2.90
C THR A 84 2.82 13.88 -1.95
N GLY A 85 3.45 15.05 -2.00
CA GLY A 85 2.93 16.27 -1.39
C GLY A 85 2.67 16.21 0.12
N HIS A 86 3.62 16.70 0.93
CA HIS A 86 3.21 17.81 1.80
C HIS A 86 3.11 19.05 0.90
N ASP A 87 2.07 19.09 0.06
CA ASP A 87 1.73 20.28 -0.69
C ASP A 87 0.99 21.20 0.28
N HIS A 88 1.72 22.21 0.74
CA HIS A 88 1.20 23.48 1.23
C HIS A 88 0.17 23.44 2.38
N HIS A 89 0.60 22.99 3.56
CA HIS A 89 0.12 23.69 4.75
C HIS A 89 0.88 25.03 4.82
N HIS A 90 0.14 26.12 4.60
CA HIS A 90 0.54 27.53 4.71
C HIS A 90 1.06 28.19 3.41
N GLU A 91 0.19 28.31 2.41
CA GLU A 91 0.13 29.61 1.71
C GLU A 91 -0.29 30.65 2.76
N HIS A 92 0.67 31.43 3.26
CA HIS A 92 0.36 32.70 3.87
C HIS A 92 -0.37 33.54 2.82
N PRO A 93 -1.51 34.19 3.14
CA PRO A 93 -2.13 35.13 2.21
C PRO A 93 -1.10 36.20 1.87
N GLN A 94 -0.59 36.16 0.63
CA GLN A 94 0.07 37.29 0.01
C GLN A 94 -0.99 38.39 -0.06
N LEU A 95 -0.92 39.35 0.88
CA LEU A 95 -1.68 40.59 0.78
C LEU A 95 -1.42 41.17 -0.61
N HIS A 96 -2.42 41.08 -1.48
CA HIS A 96 -2.53 41.94 -2.64
C HIS A 96 -2.56 43.37 -2.11
N VAL A 97 -1.40 44.01 -2.05
CA VAL A 97 -1.34 45.47 -1.99
C VAL A 97 -1.62 45.91 -3.40
N GLU A 98 -2.90 46.13 -3.66
CA GLU A 98 -3.39 46.82 -4.83
C GLU A 98 -2.66 48.15 -4.94
N ASP A 99 -2.04 48.33 -6.10
CA ASP A 99 -1.37 49.52 -6.59
C ASP A 99 -2.27 50.75 -6.34
N HIS A 100 -2.04 51.44 -5.23
CA HIS A 100 -2.74 52.68 -4.93
C HIS A 100 -2.24 53.75 -5.89
N ALA A 101 -3.08 54.06 -6.88
CA ALA A 101 -2.91 55.19 -7.78
C ALA A 101 -2.43 56.45 -7.02
N PRO A 102 -1.46 57.23 -7.54
CA PRO A 102 -0.98 58.41 -6.85
C PRO A 102 -2.11 59.43 -6.68
N CYS A 103 -2.44 59.74 -5.43
CA CYS A 103 -3.31 60.85 -5.08
C CYS A 103 -2.71 62.16 -5.63
N PRO A 104 -3.47 63.01 -6.35
CA PRO A 104 -2.96 64.28 -6.85
C PRO A 104 -2.67 65.23 -5.67
N ARG A 105 -1.40 65.60 -5.49
CA ARG A 105 -1.00 66.64 -4.52
C ARG A 105 -1.62 67.99 -4.92
N PRO A 106 -2.30 68.72 -4.03
CA PRO A 106 -2.63 70.12 -4.27
C PRO A 106 -1.35 70.96 -4.22
N ARG A 107 -1.17 71.88 -5.20
CA ARG A 107 -0.09 72.88 -5.18
C ARG A 107 -0.30 73.85 -4.00
N PRO A 108 0.75 74.26 -3.28
CA PRO A 108 0.63 75.35 -2.33
C PRO A 108 0.32 76.67 -3.06
N ALA A 109 -0.70 77.38 -2.58
CA ALA A 109 -0.96 78.76 -2.95
C ALA A 109 0.14 79.66 -2.37
N ARG A 110 0.49 80.69 -3.13
CA ARG A 110 1.56 81.64 -2.85
C ARG A 110 1.20 82.59 -1.71
#